data_AF-A0A9R1TFN7-F1
#
_entry.id   AF-A0A9R1TFN7-F1
#
_cell.length_a   1.000
_cell.length_b   1.000
_cell.length_c   1.000
_cell.angle_alpha   90.00
_cell.angle_beta   90.00
_cell.angle_gamma   90.00
#
_symmetry.space_group_name_H-M   'P 1'
#
loop_
_entity.id
_entity.type
_entity.pdbx_description
1 polymer ?
#
loop_
_entity_poly.entity_id
_entity_poly.type
_entity_poly.pdbx_seq_one_letter_code
_entity_poly.pdbx_strand_id
1 'polypeptide(L)'
;MTSVFTIGGIALKVLKLIVNFICIILYRTGYGGEFLGVGGTWNLNEEKNPDAEIVASGVLVGFFIYTSAVLISYCFGTTQHKKTLVEIIMNFVGMFMFIAVGGTALHYWNGYQAEHKYIHTATERQ
;
A
#
# COMPACT_ATOMS: atom_id res chain seq x y z
N MET A 1 18.11 -9.41 -26.37
CA MET A 1 18.67 -8.04 -26.33
C MET A 1 17.98 -7.25 -25.24
N THR A 2 18.73 -6.71 -24.29
CA THR A 2 18.22 -5.82 -23.23
C THR A 2 17.88 -4.46 -23.82
N SER A 3 16.60 -4.22 -24.11
CA SER A 3 16.15 -2.90 -24.56
C SER A 3 15.95 -1.95 -23.38
N VAL A 4 16.04 -0.64 -23.64
CA VAL A 4 15.72 0.42 -22.66
C VAL A 4 14.33 0.20 -22.03
N PHE A 5 13.37 -0.26 -22.82
CA PHE A 5 12.03 -0.61 -22.34
C PHE A 5 12.03 -1.73 -21.30
N THR A 6 12.90 -2.72 -21.44
CA THR A 6 13.01 -3.83 -20.48
C THR A 6 13.59 -3.34 -19.15
N ILE A 7 14.63 -2.50 -19.21
CA ILE A 7 15.28 -1.93 -18.02
C ILE A 7 14.31 -1.01 -17.27
N GLY A 8 13.61 -0.12 -17.99
CA GLY A 8 12.60 0.75 -17.41
C GLY A 8 11.44 -0.03 -16.77
N GLY A 9 11.00 -1.12 -17.40
CA GLY A 9 9.95 -1.99 -16.86
C GLY A 9 10.35 -2.67 -15.55
N ILE A 10 11.61 -3.09 -15.41
CA ILE A 10 12.15 -3.66 -14.17
C ILE A 10 12.25 -2.57 -13.10
N ALA A 11 12.83 -1.42 -13.42
CA ALA A 11 13.00 -0.30 -12.48
C ALA A 11 11.65 0.16 -11.89
N LEU A 12 10.61 0.27 -12.72
CA LEU A 12 9.26 0.63 -12.26
C LEU A 12 8.66 -0.42 -11.32
N LYS A 13 8.88 -1.72 -11.58
CA LYS A 13 8.38 -2.79 -10.69
C LYS A 13 9.08 -2.76 -9.34
N VAL A 14 10.40 -2.52 -9.32
CA VAL A 14 11.16 -2.35 -8.08
C VAL A 14 10.67 -1.15 -7.29
N LEU A 15 10.46 0.00 -7.95
CA LEU A 15 9.92 1.20 -7.30
C LEU A 15 8.53 0.92 -6.68
N LYS A 16 7.64 0.26 -7.42
CA LYS A 16 6.31 -0.14 -6.91
C LYS A 16 6.42 -1.01 -5.65
N LEU A 17 7.33 -1.98 -5.64
CA LEU A 17 7.55 -2.85 -4.48
C LEU A 17 8.06 -2.08 -3.26
N ILE A 18 9.02 -1.17 -3.45
CA ILE A 18 9.58 -0.36 -2.35
C ILE A 18 8.49 0.52 -1.75
N VAL A 19 7.72 1.23 -2.58
CA VAL A 19 6.63 2.10 -2.11
C VAL A 19 5.58 1.28 -1.37
N ASN A 20 5.15 0.15 -1.95
CA ASN A 20 4.14 -0.71 -1.31
C ASN A 20 4.65 -1.31 0.01
N PHE A 21 5.93 -1.67 0.08
CA PHE A 21 6.55 -2.15 1.32
C PHE A 21 6.56 -1.07 2.42
N ILE A 22 6.91 0.17 2.06
CA ILE A 22 6.81 1.33 2.98
C ILE A 22 5.36 1.49 3.45
N CYS A 23 4.38 1.42 2.55
CA CYS A 23 2.97 1.50 2.90
C CYS A 23 2.55 0.40 3.90
N ILE A 24 3.01 -0.83 3.73
CA ILE A 24 2.72 -1.94 4.65
C ILE A 24 3.34 -1.70 6.04
N ILE A 25 4.58 -1.19 6.10
CA ILE A 25 5.21 -0.84 7.38
C ILE A 25 4.41 0.25 8.08
N LEU A 26 4.07 1.33 7.38
CA LEU A 26 3.31 2.44 7.95
C LEU A 26 1.91 2.00 8.38
N TYR A 27 1.26 1.16 7.57
CA TYR A 27 -0.03 0.54 7.87
C TYR A 27 0.00 -0.24 9.19
N ARG A 28 1.10 -0.96 9.45
CA ARG A 28 1.25 -1.78 10.65
C ARG A 28 1.73 -1.01 11.88
N THR A 29 2.72 -0.12 11.73
CA THR A 29 3.49 0.45 12.86
C THR A 29 2.99 1.82 13.31
N GLY A 30 2.25 2.55 12.45
CA GLY A 30 1.57 3.80 12.80
C GLY A 30 2.37 4.81 13.63
N TYR A 31 1.66 5.62 14.42
CA TYR A 31 2.26 6.58 15.35
C TYR A 31 2.36 5.95 16.75
N GLY A 32 3.52 6.06 17.41
CA GLY A 32 3.71 5.48 18.74
C GLY A 32 3.82 3.94 18.78
N GLY A 33 3.92 3.27 17.64
CA GLY A 33 3.96 1.80 17.55
C GLY A 33 2.57 1.14 17.46
N GLU A 34 1.50 1.94 17.45
CA GLU A 34 0.13 1.46 17.33
C GLU A 34 -0.29 1.20 15.89
N PHE A 35 -1.27 0.32 15.70
CA PHE A 35 -1.80 -0.02 14.39
C PHE A 35 -2.52 1.17 13.76
N LEU A 36 -1.95 1.74 12.70
CA LEU A 36 -2.51 2.90 12.02
C LEU A 36 -3.83 2.57 11.34
N GLY A 37 -3.86 1.49 10.57
CA GLY A 37 -5.00 1.14 9.73
C GLY A 37 -5.26 2.13 8.59
N VAL A 38 -6.15 1.76 7.67
CA VAL A 38 -6.66 2.62 6.59
C VAL A 38 -8.07 3.13 6.90
N GLY A 39 -8.88 2.33 7.60
CA GLY A 39 -10.18 2.72 8.14
C GLY A 39 -9.97 3.42 9.47
N GLY A 40 -9.63 4.71 9.43
CA GLY A 40 -9.65 5.53 10.63
C GLY A 40 -11.08 5.76 11.10
N THR A 41 -11.27 5.87 12.40
CA THR A 41 -12.43 6.55 12.98
C THR A 41 -12.02 7.96 13.37
N TRP A 42 -12.92 8.91 13.23
CA TRP A 42 -12.69 10.31 13.64
C TRP A 42 -12.39 10.39 15.15
N ASN A 43 -12.91 9.42 15.90
CA ASN A 43 -12.76 9.27 17.34
C ASN A 43 -12.08 7.93 17.66
N LEU A 44 -11.01 7.92 18.47
CA LEU A 44 -10.35 6.68 18.93
C LEU A 44 -11.29 5.77 19.78
N ASN A 45 -12.43 6.30 20.23
CA ASN A 45 -13.49 5.54 20.91
C ASN A 45 -14.57 4.97 19.96
N GLU A 46 -14.50 5.24 18.66
CA GLU A 46 -15.36 4.60 17.67
C GLU A 46 -14.66 3.39 17.07
N GLU A 47 -15.40 2.28 16.90
CA GLU A 47 -14.89 1.07 16.28
C GLU A 47 -14.51 1.34 14.81
N LYS A 48 -13.25 1.10 14.47
CA LYS A 48 -12.77 1.12 13.09
C LYS A 48 -13.63 0.23 12.22
N ASN A 49 -14.04 0.71 11.05
CA ASN A 49 -14.78 -0.12 10.11
C ASN A 49 -13.89 -1.28 9.61
N PRO A 50 -14.19 -2.53 9.98
CA PRO A 50 -13.35 -3.67 9.62
C PRO A 50 -13.30 -3.91 8.11
N ASP A 51 -14.33 -3.51 7.37
CA ASP A 51 -14.42 -3.74 5.93
C ASP A 51 -13.34 -2.96 5.16
N ALA A 52 -13.09 -1.71 5.56
CA ALA A 52 -12.06 -0.87 4.95
C ALA A 52 -10.65 -1.44 5.19
N GLU A 53 -10.41 -2.01 6.38
CA GLU A 53 -9.14 -2.64 6.75
C GLU A 53 -8.91 -3.95 5.98
N ILE A 54 -9.96 -4.78 5.84
CA ILE A 54 -9.89 -6.03 5.09
C ILE A 54 -9.57 -5.75 3.61
N VAL A 55 -10.21 -4.74 3.01
CA VAL A 55 -9.96 -4.36 1.63
C VAL A 55 -8.54 -3.78 1.48
N ALA A 56 -8.13 -2.87 2.37
CA ALA A 56 -6.80 -2.26 2.31
C ALA A 56 -5.68 -3.29 2.46
N SER A 57 -5.77 -4.17 3.45
CA SER A 57 -4.78 -5.23 3.68
C SER A 57 -4.70 -6.18 2.48
N GLY A 58 -5.84 -6.59 1.92
CA GLY A 58 -5.89 -7.43 0.73
C GLY A 58 -5.26 -6.78 -0.50
N VAL A 59 -5.50 -5.49 -0.72
CA VAL A 59 -4.91 -4.74 -1.84
C VAL A 59 -3.40 -4.61 -1.67
N LEU A 60 -2.91 -4.15 -0.52
CA LEU A 60 -1.48 -3.93 -0.29
C LEU A 60 -0.68 -5.24 -0.38
N VAL A 61 -1.13 -6.29 0.31
CA VAL A 61 -0.46 -7.60 0.30
C VAL A 61 -0.57 -8.26 -1.08
N GLY A 62 -1.76 -8.25 -1.69
CA GLY A 62 -1.98 -8.83 -3.01
C GLY A 62 -1.10 -8.20 -4.08
N PHE A 63 -0.97 -6.87 -4.07
CA PHE A 63 -0.06 -6.16 -4.97
C PHE A 63 1.40 -6.52 -4.76
N PHE A 64 1.81 -6.68 -3.50
CA PHE A 64 3.17 -6.99 -3.15
C PHE A 64 3.56 -8.37 -3.69
N ILE A 65 2.73 -9.37 -3.43
CA ILE A 65 2.95 -10.75 -3.90
C ILE A 65 2.96 -10.79 -5.43
N TYR A 66 1.95 -10.20 -6.08
CA TYR A 66 1.84 -10.22 -7.53
C TYR A 66 3.04 -9.54 -8.21
N THR A 67 3.39 -8.33 -7.77
CA THR A 67 4.49 -7.57 -8.38
C THR A 67 5.82 -8.27 -8.17
N SER A 68 6.01 -8.94 -7.02
CA SER A 68 7.20 -9.76 -6.75
C SER A 68 7.29 -10.96 -7.68
N ALA A 69 6.20 -11.71 -7.84
CA ALA A 69 6.16 -12.87 -8.73
C ALA A 69 6.42 -12.48 -10.20
N VAL A 70 5.83 -11.37 -10.67
CA VAL A 70 6.07 -10.85 -12.02
C VAL A 70 7.50 -10.37 -12.19
N LEU A 71 8.08 -9.70 -11.19
CA LEU A 71 9.48 -9.25 -11.24
C LEU A 71 10.45 -10.43 -11.35
N ILE A 72 10.27 -11.47 -10.53
CA ILE A 72 11.07 -12.69 -10.59
C ILE A 72 10.92 -13.35 -11.97
N SER A 73 9.68 -13.48 -12.46
CA SER A 73 9.41 -14.02 -13.80
C SER A 73 10.07 -13.18 -14.90
N TYR A 74 10.16 -11.85 -14.74
CA TYR A 74 10.85 -10.97 -15.69
C TYR A 74 12.36 -11.16 -15.73
N CYS A 75 12.96 -11.52 -14.60
CA CYS A 75 14.40 -11.76 -14.46
C CYS A 75 14.81 -13.13 -15.01
N PHE A 76 13.99 -14.17 -14.80
CA PHE A 76 14.33 -15.56 -15.15
C PHE A 76 13.60 -16.10 -16.38
N GLY A 77 12.56 -15.42 -16.86
CA GLY A 77 11.69 -15.87 -17.95
C GLY A 77 12.17 -15.48 -19.35
N THR A 78 11.69 -16.22 -20.35
CA THR A 78 11.89 -15.92 -21.78
C THR A 78 11.12 -14.65 -22.19
N THR A 79 11.49 -14.03 -23.32
CA THR A 79 10.88 -12.77 -23.80
C THR A 79 9.37 -12.86 -24.08
N GLN A 80 8.81 -14.06 -24.24
CA GLN A 80 7.36 -14.28 -24.44
C GLN A 80 6.54 -13.97 -23.17
N HIS A 81 7.11 -14.17 -21.98
CA HIS A 81 6.43 -13.89 -20.71
C HIS A 81 6.42 -12.41 -20.33
N LYS A 82 7.15 -11.56 -21.06
CA LYS A 82 7.36 -10.15 -20.73
C LYS A 82 6.18 -9.23 -21.10
N LYS A 83 5.15 -9.77 -21.76
CA LYS A 83 3.98 -9.03 -22.26
C LYS A 83 2.71 -9.86 -22.11
N THR A 84 2.33 -10.20 -20.88
CA THR A 84 1.09 -10.95 -20.65
C THR A 84 -0.11 -10.02 -20.51
N LEU A 85 -1.25 -10.40 -21.07
CA LEU A 85 -2.52 -9.69 -20.87
C LEU A 85 -2.88 -9.59 -19.39
N VAL A 86 -2.54 -10.62 -18.61
CA VAL A 86 -2.73 -10.67 -17.15
C VAL A 86 -1.99 -9.52 -16.47
N GLU A 87 -0.76 -9.21 -16.87
CA GLU A 87 0.01 -8.09 -16.32
C GLU A 87 -0.64 -6.74 -16.62
N ILE A 88 -1.21 -6.58 -17.81
CA ILE A 88 -1.92 -5.34 -18.18
C ILE A 88 -3.17 -5.19 -17.30
N ILE A 89 -3.98 -6.23 -17.18
CA ILE A 89 -5.21 -6.22 -16.38
C ILE A 89 -4.89 -5.95 -14.91
N MET A 90 -3.88 -6.63 -14.35
CA MET A 90 -3.52 -6.47 -12.94
C MET A 90 -2.97 -5.07 -12.64
N ASN A 91 -2.14 -4.51 -13.53
CA ASN A 91 -1.69 -3.13 -13.38
C ASN A 91 -2.86 -2.14 -13.44
N PHE A 92 -3.83 -2.37 -14.34
CA PHE A 92 -4.99 -1.51 -14.50
C PHE A 92 -5.92 -1.58 -13.27
N VAL A 93 -6.47 -2.76 -12.98
CA VAL A 93 -7.37 -2.99 -11.83
C VAL A 93 -6.69 -2.57 -10.55
N GLY A 94 -5.44 -2.99 -10.41
CA GLY A 94 -4.69 -2.69 -9.22
C GLY A 94 -4.45 -1.18 -9.03
N MET A 95 -4.16 -0.41 -10.09
CA MET A 95 -3.96 1.03 -9.97
C MET A 95 -5.19 1.69 -9.34
N PHE A 96 -6.39 1.35 -9.79
CA PHE A 96 -7.63 1.88 -9.20
C PHE A 96 -7.82 1.44 -7.75
N MET A 97 -7.53 0.19 -7.43
CA MET A 97 -7.63 -0.30 -6.05
C MET A 97 -6.65 0.41 -5.11
N PHE A 98 -5.41 0.62 -5.56
CA PHE A 98 -4.39 1.32 -4.78
C PHE A 98 -4.76 2.79 -4.56
N ILE A 99 -5.29 3.46 -5.58
CA ILE A 99 -5.80 4.84 -5.46
C ILE A 99 -7.01 4.90 -4.52
N ALA A 100 -7.94 3.94 -4.61
CA ALA A 100 -9.11 3.90 -3.74
C ALA A 100 -8.70 3.74 -2.27
N VAL A 101 -7.83 2.77 -1.96
CA VAL A 101 -7.29 2.54 -0.61
C VAL A 101 -6.51 3.75 -0.10
N GLY A 102 -5.66 4.36 -0.95
CA GLY A 102 -4.93 5.58 -0.60
C GLY A 102 -5.85 6.78 -0.36
N GLY A 103 -6.90 6.92 -1.16
CA GLY A 103 -7.93 7.96 -0.99
C GLY A 103 -8.69 7.80 0.32
N THR A 104 -9.08 6.57 0.65
CA THR A 104 -9.70 6.24 1.95
C THR A 104 -8.75 6.60 3.10
N ALA A 105 -7.47 6.21 3.01
CA ALA A 105 -6.47 6.54 4.03
C ALA A 105 -6.32 8.06 4.21
N LEU A 106 -6.22 8.83 3.11
CA LEU A 106 -6.10 10.28 3.15
C LEU A 106 -7.37 10.97 3.70
N HIS A 107 -8.54 10.45 3.34
CA HIS A 107 -9.81 10.98 3.83
C HIS A 107 -9.89 10.90 5.36
N TYR A 108 -9.58 9.73 5.92
CA TYR A 108 -9.56 9.55 7.38
C TYR A 108 -8.40 10.29 8.06
N TRP A 109 -7.23 10.36 7.41
CA TRP A 109 -6.06 11.08 7.95
C TRP A 109 -6.27 12.59 8.05
N ASN A 110 -6.88 13.22 7.04
CA ASN A 110 -7.18 14.66 7.09
C ASN A 110 -8.19 14.99 8.19
N GLY A 111 -9.15 14.10 8.46
CA GLY A 111 -10.06 14.25 9.59
C GLY A 111 -9.33 14.21 10.94
N TYR A 112 -8.36 13.30 11.08
CA TYR A 112 -7.55 13.15 12.28
C TYR A 112 -6.69 14.40 12.60
N GLN A 113 -6.08 15.04 11.60
CA GLN A 113 -5.23 16.22 11.84
C GLN A 113 -6.01 17.48 12.25
N ALA A 114 -7.28 17.61 11.86
CA ALA A 114 -8.07 18.79 12.16
C ALA A 114 -8.33 18.98 13.67
N GLU A 115 -8.30 17.90 14.46
CA GLU A 115 -8.71 17.96 15.87
C GLU A 115 -7.66 18.56 16.83
N HIS A 116 -6.35 18.57 16.52
CA HIS A 116 -5.26 19.11 17.38
C HIS A 116 -5.33 18.74 18.88
N LYS A 117 -6.11 17.73 19.28
CA LYS A 117 -6.69 17.69 20.63
C LYS A 117 -5.85 17.00 21.69
N TYR A 118 -4.76 16.33 21.34
CA TYR A 118 -4.01 15.53 22.30
C TYR A 118 -2.51 15.80 22.21
N ILE A 119 -2.03 16.67 23.10
CA ILE A 119 -0.64 16.71 23.54
C ILE A 119 -0.39 15.35 24.21
N HIS A 120 0.55 14.58 23.67
CA HIS A 120 0.96 13.30 24.24
C HIS A 120 1.59 13.55 25.63
N THR A 121 0.83 13.40 26.71
CA THR A 121 1.40 13.30 28.06
C THR A 121 1.87 11.87 28.25
N ALA A 122 3.18 11.66 28.28
CA ALA A 122 3.76 10.36 28.61
C ALA A 122 3.25 9.90 29.99
N THR A 123 2.97 8.61 30.13
CA THR A 123 2.46 7.98 31.36
C THR A 123 3.38 8.22 32.56
N GLU A 124 4.66 8.50 32.32
CA GLU A 124 5.65 8.86 33.35
C GLU A 124 5.43 10.25 33.98
N ARG A 125 4.47 11.06 33.47
CA ARG A 125 4.14 12.40 33.97
C ARG A 125 2.76 12.51 34.65
N GLN A 126 2.06 11.39 34.89
CA GLN A 126 0.85 11.32 35.74
C GLN A 126 1.21 10.77 37.12
#